data_AF-C7CIQ6-F1
#
_entry.id   AF-C7CIQ6-F1
#
_cell.length_a   1.000
_cell.length_b   1.000
_cell.length_c   1.000
_cell.angle_alpha   90.00
_cell.angle_beta   90.00
_cell.angle_gamma   90.00
#
_symmetry.space_group_name_H-M   'P 1'
#
loop_
_entity.id
_entity.type
_entity.pdbx_description
1 polymer ?
#
loop_
_entity_poly.entity_id
_entity_poly.type
_entity_poly.pdbx_seq_one_letter_code
_entity_poly.pdbx_strand_id
1 'polypeptide(L)'
;MSDGRAQVFDHFYFSLQAAVAGIGVPIGPWVLVRDDIASGILCAPCGFIEDGSRYELLAPRPIEPGHPHAPLLNWLRASGL
;
A
#
# COMPACT_ATOMS: atom_id res chain seq x y z
N MET A 1 30.05 13.04 5.05
CA MET A 1 28.75 12.34 5.11
C MET A 1 27.72 13.38 4.73
N SER A 2 27.13 13.28 3.53
CA SER A 2 26.09 14.24 3.13
C SER A 2 24.93 14.05 4.08
N ASP A 3 24.56 15.12 4.78
CA ASP A 3 23.30 15.21 5.53
C ASP A 3 22.17 15.22 4.49
N GLY A 4 21.78 14.02 4.05
CA GLY A 4 20.74 13.83 3.07
C GLY A 4 19.42 14.22 3.70
N ARG A 5 18.98 15.46 3.46
CA ARG A 5 17.70 15.96 3.95
C ARG A 5 16.58 15.02 3.48
N ALA A 6 15.90 14.39 4.44
CA ALA A 6 14.72 13.59 4.14
C ALA A 6 13.69 14.46 3.43
N GLN A 7 13.24 14.00 2.26
CA GLN A 7 12.20 14.68 1.50
C GLN A 7 10.84 14.16 1.97
N VAL A 8 9.97 15.08 2.39
CA VAL A 8 8.59 14.79 2.76
C VAL A 8 7.69 15.22 1.61
N PHE A 9 6.72 14.37 1.29
CA PHE A 9 5.67 14.63 0.32
C PHE A 9 4.32 14.36 0.98
N ASP A 10 3.28 15.03 0.52
CA ASP A 10 1.92 14.81 1.02
C ASP A 10 1.35 13.43 0.62
N HIS A 11 1.93 12.79 -0.41
CA HIS A 11 1.45 11.52 -0.97
C HIS A 11 2.64 10.58 -1.25
N PHE A 12 2.52 9.31 -0.85
CA PHE A 12 3.54 8.27 -1.10
C PHE A 12 3.85 8.08 -2.58
N TYR A 13 2.89 8.35 -3.48
CA TYR A 13 3.07 8.19 -4.92
C TYR A 13 4.31 8.93 -5.45
N PHE A 14 4.60 10.14 -4.96
CA PHE A 14 5.76 10.90 -5.44
C PHE A 14 7.10 10.25 -5.06
N SER A 15 7.22 9.75 -3.82
CA SER A 15 8.45 9.07 -3.38
C SER A 15 8.61 7.71 -4.05
N LEU A 16 7.51 6.99 -4.29
CA LEU A 16 7.52 5.72 -5.04
C LEU A 16 7.90 5.93 -6.51
N GLN A 17 7.35 6.94 -7.18
CA GLN A 17 7.73 7.27 -8.56
C GLN A 17 9.20 7.65 -8.69
N ALA A 18 9.73 8.40 -7.72
CA ALA A 18 11.16 8.72 -7.68
C ALA A 18 12.01 7.44 -7.61
N ALA A 19 11.61 6.48 -6.78
CA ALA A 19 12.28 5.18 -6.66
C ALA A 19 12.24 4.38 -7.97
N VAL A 20 11.08 4.32 -8.62
CA VAL A 20 10.90 3.67 -9.94
C VAL A 20 11.78 4.33 -10.99
N ALA A 21 11.98 5.65 -10.92
CA ALA A 21 12.90 6.39 -11.79
C ALA A 21 14.39 6.22 -11.41
N GLY A 22 14.71 5.41 -10.39
CA GLY A 22 16.07 5.18 -9.91
C GLY A 22 16.61 6.29 -8.99
N ILE A 23 15.74 7.12 -8.43
CA ILE A 23 16.10 8.28 -7.61
C ILE A 23 15.64 8.05 -6.16
N GLY A 24 16.55 7.51 -5.35
CA GLY A 24 16.37 7.37 -3.90
C GLY A 24 15.69 6.08 -3.45
N VAL A 25 15.43 5.99 -2.14
CA VAL A 25 14.82 4.84 -1.48
C VAL A 25 13.67 5.32 -0.59
N PRO A 26 12.40 5.07 -0.96
CA PRO A 26 11.25 5.53 -0.21
C PRO A 26 10.89 4.55 0.91
N ILE A 27 10.18 5.06 1.92
CA ILE A 27 9.42 4.24 2.87
C ILE A 27 7.96 4.31 2.42
N GLY A 28 7.33 3.14 2.25
CA GLY A 28 5.95 3.06 1.76
C GLY A 28 5.25 1.78 2.21
N PRO A 29 3.91 1.75 2.15
CA PRO A 29 3.13 0.58 2.54
C PRO A 29 3.24 -0.54 1.50
N TRP A 30 3.34 -1.79 1.98
CA TRP A 30 3.49 -3.01 1.15
C TRP A 30 2.50 -3.07 -0.02
N VAL A 31 1.23 -2.78 0.25
CA VAL A 31 0.14 -2.82 -0.73
C VAL A 31 0.37 -1.95 -1.96
N LEU A 32 1.12 -0.85 -1.85
CA LEU A 32 1.40 0.05 -2.96
C LEU A 32 2.60 -0.37 -3.82
N VAL A 33 3.41 -1.32 -3.35
CA VAL A 33 4.69 -1.69 -3.98
C VAL A 33 4.83 -3.18 -4.28
N ARG A 34 3.92 -4.03 -3.78
CA ARG A 34 4.00 -5.49 -3.95
C ARG A 34 4.09 -5.93 -5.41
N ASP A 35 3.39 -5.25 -6.31
CA ASP A 35 3.35 -5.61 -7.74
C ASP A 35 4.63 -5.16 -8.46
N ASP A 36 5.14 -3.97 -8.14
CA ASP A 36 6.43 -3.48 -8.64
C ASP A 36 7.60 -4.33 -8.12
N ILE A 37 7.52 -4.83 -6.89
CA ILE A 37 8.49 -5.78 -6.34
C ILE A 37 8.38 -7.14 -7.03
N ALA A 38 7.17 -7.66 -7.21
CA ALA A 38 6.95 -8.96 -7.87
C ALA A 38 7.42 -8.94 -9.34
N SER A 39 7.28 -7.80 -10.01
CA SER A 39 7.75 -7.60 -11.39
C SER A 39 9.25 -7.25 -11.50
N GLY A 40 9.92 -7.00 -10.38
CA GLY A 40 11.34 -6.65 -10.32
C GLY A 40 11.66 -5.19 -10.69
N ILE A 41 10.65 -4.32 -10.80
CA ILE A 41 10.82 -2.87 -10.98
C ILE A 41 11.43 -2.27 -9.71
N LEU A 42 10.93 -2.68 -8.56
CA LEU A 42 11.43 -2.28 -7.24
C LEU A 42 12.02 -3.49 -6.51
N CYS A 43 12.86 -3.21 -5.51
CA CYS A 43 13.26 -4.18 -4.52
C CYS A 43 13.06 -3.62 -3.11
N ALA A 44 13.02 -4.49 -2.10
CA ALA A 44 12.84 -4.11 -0.70
C ALA A 44 14.13 -4.41 0.08
N PRO A 45 15.17 -3.56 -0.01
CA PRO A 45 16.48 -3.85 0.58
C PRO A 45 16.43 -3.98 2.11
N CYS A 46 15.48 -3.29 2.75
CA CYS A 46 15.26 -3.33 4.20
C CYS A 46 14.09 -4.24 4.61
N GLY A 47 13.42 -4.89 3.65
CA GLY A 47 12.20 -5.65 3.89
C GLY A 47 11.01 -4.79 4.34
N PHE A 48 9.98 -5.46 4.87
CA PHE A 48 8.78 -4.85 5.45
C PHE A 48 8.54 -5.40 6.85
N ILE A 49 7.95 -4.57 7.70
CA ILE A 49 7.52 -4.92 9.06
C ILE A 49 6.02 -4.61 9.14
N GLU A 50 5.25 -5.52 9.71
CA GLU A 50 3.83 -5.31 9.96
C GLU A 50 3.65 -4.21 11.02
N ASP A 51 2.89 -3.17 10.67
CA ASP A 51 2.66 -1.98 11.51
C ASP A 51 1.27 -1.99 12.19
N GLY A 52 0.48 -3.04 11.96
CA GLY A 52 -0.90 -3.18 12.45
C GLY A 52 -1.93 -2.38 11.65
N SER A 53 -1.54 -1.72 10.54
CA SER A 53 -2.45 -1.07 9.61
C SER A 53 -3.29 -2.11 8.86
N ARG A 54 -4.56 -1.78 8.59
CA ARG A 54 -5.51 -2.68 7.93
C ARG A 54 -6.47 -1.92 7.03
N TYR A 55 -6.88 -2.55 5.94
CA TYR A 55 -7.93 -2.03 5.05
C TYR A 55 -9.29 -2.49 5.56
N GLU A 56 -10.20 -1.53 5.75
CA GLU A 56 -11.51 -1.80 6.36
C GLU A 56 -12.65 -1.26 5.50
N LEU A 57 -13.72 -2.04 5.39
CA LEU A 57 -14.97 -1.59 4.81
C LEU A 57 -15.86 -1.00 5.90
N LEU A 58 -16.01 0.33 5.90
CA LEU A 58 -16.88 1.03 6.84
C LEU A 58 -18.30 1.18 6.26
N ALA A 59 -19.30 0.79 7.03
CA ALA A 59 -20.71 0.94 6.69
C ALA A 59 -21.51 1.49 7.88
N PRO A 60 -22.53 2.35 7.66
CA PRO A 60 -23.36 2.89 8.76
C PRO A 60 -24.12 1.83 9.55
N ARG A 61 -24.38 0.66 8.95
CA ARG A 61 -25.05 -0.50 9.53
C ARG A 61 -24.36 -1.78 9.05
N PRO A 62 -24.45 -2.89 9.81
CA PRO A 62 -23.97 -4.19 9.37
C PRO A 62 -24.50 -4.59 7.98
N ILE A 63 -23.62 -5.16 7.15
CA ILE A 63 -23.98 -5.67 5.82
C ILE A 63 -24.48 -7.10 5.98
N GLU A 64 -25.80 -7.25 6.09
CA GLU A 64 -26.46 -8.54 6.22
C GLU A 64 -26.47 -9.34 4.89
N PRO A 65 -26.61 -10.68 4.95
CA PRO A 65 -26.82 -11.49 3.76
C PRO A 65 -28.01 -10.97 2.92
N GLY A 66 -27.78 -10.77 1.61
CA GLY A 66 -28.79 -10.22 0.69
C GLY A 66 -28.79 -8.69 0.58
N HIS A 67 -28.00 -7.97 1.38
CA HIS A 67 -27.81 -6.52 1.21
C HIS A 67 -27.14 -6.21 -0.15
N PRO A 68 -27.48 -5.09 -0.84
CA PRO A 68 -26.85 -4.71 -2.11
C PRO A 68 -25.32 -4.58 -2.07
N HIS A 69 -24.73 -4.37 -0.88
CA HIS A 69 -23.29 -4.30 -0.67
C HIS A 69 -22.63 -5.64 -0.31
N ALA A 70 -23.40 -6.71 -0.09
CA ALA A 70 -22.86 -8.03 0.20
C ALA A 70 -21.90 -8.55 -0.90
N PRO A 71 -22.14 -8.33 -2.20
CA PRO A 71 -21.19 -8.70 -3.24
C PRO A 71 -19.82 -8.01 -3.08
N LEU A 72 -19.80 -6.72 -2.73
CA LEU A 72 -18.56 -5.97 -2.52
C LEU A 72 -17.80 -6.50 -1.29
N LEU A 73 -18.49 -6.71 -0.17
CA LEU A 73 -17.88 -7.26 1.04
C LEU A 73 -17.27 -8.65 0.77
N ASN A 74 -17.99 -9.51 0.04
CA ASN A 74 -17.50 -10.84 -0.31
C ASN A 74 -16.30 -10.78 -1.25
N TRP A 75 -16.32 -9.86 -2.22
CA TRP A 75 -15.18 -9.64 -3.11
C TRP A 75 -13.94 -9.16 -2.35
N LEU A 76 -14.08 -8.19 -1.42
CA LEU A 76 -12.98 -7.69 -0.59
C LEU A 76 -12.35 -8.82 0.23
N ARG A 77 -13.17 -9.64 0.90
CA ARG A 77 -12.71 -10.80 1.68
C ARG A 77 -11.97 -11.85 0.85
N ALA A 78 -12.37 -12.04 -0.42
CA ALA A 78 -11.73 -12.99 -1.32
C ALA A 78 -10.45 -12.43 -1.99
N SER A 79 -10.30 -11.11 -2.06
CA SER A 79 -9.22 -10.46 -2.82
C SER A 79 -7.90 -10.34 -2.05
N GLY A 80 -7.86 -10.75 -0.77
CA GLY A 80 -6.65 -10.66 0.06
C GLY A 80 -6.19 -9.21 0.30
N LEU A 81 -7.15 -8.28 0.37
CA LEU A 81 -6.97 -7.00 1.05
C LEU A 81 -7.03 -7.21 2.57
#